data_AF-A0A445EVM0-F1
#
_entry.id   AF-A0A445EVM0-F1
#
_cell.length_a   1.000
_cell.length_b   1.000
_cell.length_c   1.000
_cell.angle_alpha   90.00
_cell.angle_beta   90.00
_cell.angle_gamma   90.00
#
_symmetry.space_group_name_H-M   'P 1'
#
loop_
_entity.id
_entity.type
_entity.pdbx_description
1 polymer ?
#
loop_
_entity_poly.entity_id
_entity_poly.type
_entity_poly.pdbx_seq_one_letter_code
_entity_poly.pdbx_strand_id
1 'polypeptide(L)'
;MRVLDLEDMHIPEFPNYTSAEIPFIADGEFAVGMEFSSREGVIKAIKEYTIRRSVDYRVSCFDRQNEVFEVREMSSGLEFAVDLRGLRCDCGEFQVDRIPCQHVFACCANQRLDWQLYVHDVYKMDQVRRVYRARFRPLGNPTTWPAYNGPRFIPNPFLRRVAKGRPRRTRFLNEMDTRMLRRRRRCRLCGAEGHSRSRLRQPGGANASGEDQ
;
A
#
# COMPACT_ATOMS: atom_id res chain seq x y z
N MET A 1 -12.66 -23.46 -24.42
CA MET A 1 -11.35 -22.76 -24.45
C MET A 1 -11.68 -21.30 -24.66
N ARG A 2 -11.64 -20.47 -23.61
CA ARG A 2 -11.89 -19.02 -23.76
C ARG A 2 -10.60 -18.39 -24.25
N VAL A 3 -10.61 -17.91 -25.48
CA VAL A 3 -9.53 -17.13 -26.07
C VAL A 3 -9.46 -15.84 -25.25
N LEU A 4 -8.29 -15.55 -24.67
CA LEU A 4 -8.04 -14.25 -24.05
C LEU A 4 -7.87 -13.26 -25.20
N ASP A 5 -8.79 -12.32 -25.29
CA ASP A 5 -8.78 -11.25 -26.28
C ASP A 5 -7.64 -10.28 -25.97
N LEU A 6 -6.74 -10.07 -26.92
CA LEU A 6 -5.61 -9.15 -26.80
C LEU A 6 -6.04 -7.68 -26.99
N GLU A 7 -7.26 -7.44 -27.50
CA GLU A 7 -7.80 -6.11 -27.75
C GLU A 7 -8.29 -5.41 -26.47
N ASP A 8 -8.68 -6.18 -25.43
CA ASP A 8 -9.03 -5.66 -24.10
C ASP A 8 -7.83 -5.03 -23.36
N MET A 9 -6.58 -5.31 -23.76
CA MET A 9 -5.39 -4.65 -23.20
C MET A 9 -5.13 -3.25 -23.78
N HIS A 10 -5.88 -2.83 -24.80
CA HIS A 10 -5.70 -1.55 -25.48
C HIS A 10 -6.74 -0.49 -25.11
N ILE A 11 -7.63 -0.75 -24.16
CA ILE A 11 -8.52 0.27 -23.60
C ILE A 11 -7.64 1.31 -22.88
N PRO A 12 -7.59 2.58 -23.33
CA PRO A 12 -6.88 3.61 -22.60
C PRO A 12 -7.69 3.90 -21.33
N GLU A 13 -7.24 3.39 -20.18
CA GLU A 13 -7.95 3.54 -18.90
C GLU A 13 -8.04 4.98 -18.38
N PHE A 14 -7.56 5.99 -19.11
CA PHE A 14 -7.47 7.36 -18.61
C PHE A 14 -7.84 8.39 -19.70
N PRO A 15 -9.11 8.86 -19.72
CA PRO A 15 -9.46 10.07 -20.45
C PRO A 15 -8.99 11.32 -19.71
N ASN A 16 -8.77 12.38 -20.49
CA ASN A 16 -8.01 13.57 -20.16
C ASN A 16 -8.38 14.29 -18.84
N TYR A 17 -7.31 14.80 -18.25
CA TYR A 17 -7.18 15.61 -17.06
C TYR A 17 -8.04 16.87 -17.11
N THR A 18 -8.98 17.04 -16.19
CA THR A 18 -9.47 18.35 -15.78
C THR A 18 -9.66 18.39 -14.27
N SER A 19 -8.99 19.37 -13.68
CA SER A 19 -8.96 19.76 -12.29
C SER A 19 -10.36 20.05 -11.74
N ALA A 20 -10.81 19.22 -10.81
CA ALA A 20 -11.90 19.53 -9.89
C ALA A 20 -11.40 19.41 -8.45
N GLU A 21 -11.80 20.36 -7.61
CA GLU A 21 -11.34 20.52 -6.23
C GLU A 21 -11.75 19.34 -5.33
N ILE A 22 -10.89 19.04 -4.34
CA ILE A 22 -10.83 17.75 -3.62
C ILE A 22 -11.10 17.95 -2.12
N PRO A 23 -11.77 17.01 -1.44
CA PRO A 23 -12.13 17.14 -0.03
C PRO A 23 -10.92 17.06 0.90
N PHE A 24 -10.95 17.90 1.93
CA PHE A 24 -9.94 18.07 2.98
C PHE A 24 -9.69 16.78 3.80
N ILE A 25 -8.42 16.47 4.07
CA ILE A 25 -8.01 15.46 5.07
C ILE A 25 -8.01 16.13 6.44
N ALA A 26 -9.03 15.84 7.26
CA ALA A 26 -9.02 16.18 8.68
C ALA A 26 -7.87 15.40 9.37
N ASP A 27 -7.06 16.13 10.13
CA ASP A 27 -6.06 15.59 11.08
C ASP A 27 -4.72 15.06 10.52
N GLY A 28 -4.50 15.11 9.21
CA GLY A 28 -3.15 14.89 8.63
C GLY A 28 -2.61 13.46 8.65
N GLU A 29 -3.41 12.45 9.04
CA GLU A 29 -3.01 11.04 9.02
C GLU A 29 -3.61 10.24 7.85
N PHE A 30 -2.77 9.44 7.17
CA PHE A 30 -3.19 8.46 6.18
C PHE A 30 -3.76 7.21 6.86
N ALA A 31 -5.06 6.97 6.75
CA ALA A 31 -5.66 5.76 7.29
C ALA A 31 -5.72 4.64 6.23
N VAL A 32 -5.13 3.49 6.56
CA VAL A 32 -5.23 2.27 5.74
C VAL A 32 -6.70 1.85 5.60
N GLY A 33 -7.16 1.78 4.35
CA GLY A 33 -8.56 1.51 3.99
C GLY A 33 -9.41 2.77 3.74
N MET A 34 -8.80 3.96 3.62
CA MET A 34 -9.47 5.10 2.99
C MET A 34 -9.86 4.74 1.55
N GLU A 35 -11.16 4.89 1.25
CA GLU A 35 -11.67 4.76 -0.10
C GLU A 35 -11.54 6.10 -0.79
N PHE A 36 -10.83 6.11 -1.92
CA PHE A 36 -10.71 7.27 -2.79
C PHE A 36 -11.61 7.04 -3.99
N SER A 37 -12.42 8.05 -4.33
CA SER A 37 -13.31 8.02 -5.49
C SER A 37 -12.56 8.06 -6.82
N SER A 38 -11.27 8.43 -6.81
CA SER A 38 -10.43 8.49 -8.00
C SER A 38 -8.96 8.23 -7.68
N ARG A 39 -8.22 7.77 -8.70
CA ARG A 39 -6.77 7.58 -8.65
C ARG A 39 -6.06 8.90 -8.36
N GLU A 40 -6.57 10.01 -8.90
CA GLU A 40 -6.08 11.37 -8.67
C GLU A 40 -6.23 11.75 -7.19
N GLY A 41 -7.33 11.33 -6.55
CA GLY A 41 -7.55 11.49 -5.11
C GLY A 41 -6.49 10.75 -4.29
N VAL A 42 -6.15 9.52 -4.69
CA VAL A 42 -5.08 8.73 -4.03
C VAL A 42 -3.73 9.42 -4.19
N ILE A 43 -3.35 9.77 -5.42
CA ILE A 43 -2.04 10.37 -5.73
C ILE A 43 -1.91 11.73 -5.03
N LYS A 44 -2.95 12.57 -5.09
CA LYS A 44 -2.93 13.87 -4.41
C LYS A 44 -2.85 13.69 -2.91
N ALA A 45 -3.65 12.81 -2.32
CA ALA A 45 -3.59 12.59 -0.89
C ALA A 45 -2.20 12.08 -0.47
N ILE A 46 -1.59 11.12 -1.20
CA ILE A 46 -0.24 10.63 -0.89
C ILE A 46 0.76 11.77 -0.99
N LYS A 47 0.72 12.55 -2.09
CA LYS A 47 1.56 13.74 -2.25
C LYS A 47 1.36 14.71 -1.08
N GLU A 48 0.13 15.00 -0.70
CA GLU A 48 -0.21 15.95 0.34
C GLU A 48 0.18 15.45 1.73
N TYR A 49 0.08 14.14 2.02
CA TYR A 49 0.59 13.52 3.24
C TYR A 49 2.11 13.52 3.30
N THR A 50 2.78 13.17 2.19
CA THR A 50 4.22 13.26 2.07
C THR A 50 4.68 14.71 2.23
N ILE A 51 3.96 15.68 1.64
CA ILE A 51 4.22 17.13 1.77
C ILE A 51 3.97 17.61 3.21
N ARG A 52 2.91 17.12 3.86
CA ARG A 52 2.52 17.51 5.23
C ARG A 52 3.39 16.85 6.31
N ARG A 53 4.03 15.72 6.00
CA ARG A 53 5.18 15.20 6.76
C ARG A 53 6.48 15.88 6.36
N SER A 54 6.56 16.42 5.14
CA SER A 54 7.74 17.12 4.65
C SER A 54 7.81 18.61 4.98
N VAL A 55 6.87 19.16 5.76
CA VAL A 55 6.90 20.58 6.15
C VAL A 55 7.98 20.89 7.19
N ASP A 56 8.61 19.86 7.75
CA ASP A 56 9.68 20.01 8.73
C ASP A 56 11.04 19.63 8.12
N TYR A 57 11.27 19.96 6.85
CA TYR A 57 12.59 19.83 6.23
C TYR A 57 13.13 21.18 5.78
N ARG A 58 14.39 21.46 6.12
CA ARG A 58 15.15 22.58 5.55
C ARG A 58 16.10 22.04 4.49
N VAL A 59 15.93 22.50 3.26
CA VAL A 59 16.79 22.11 2.13
C VAL A 59 17.81 23.21 1.85
N SER A 60 19.08 22.90 2.01
CA SER A 60 20.21 23.76 1.65
C SER A 60 20.78 23.27 0.31
N CYS A 61 20.91 24.17 -0.67
CA CYS A 61 21.59 23.85 -1.92
C CYS A 61 23.10 24.00 -1.72
N PHE A 62 23.83 22.89 -1.80
CA PHE A 62 25.29 22.89 -1.67
C PHE A 62 25.96 23.09 -3.02
N ASP A 63 25.50 22.38 -4.05
CA ASP A 63 25.96 22.53 -5.43
C ASP A 63 24.78 22.39 -6.41
N ARG A 64 24.39 23.52 -7.01
CA ARG A 64 23.27 23.56 -7.95
C ARG A 64 23.60 22.91 -9.30
N GLN A 65 24.85 22.96 -9.74
CA GLN A 65 25.24 22.40 -11.05
C GLN A 65 25.29 20.87 -11.01
N ASN A 66 25.65 20.32 -9.85
CA ASN A 66 25.71 18.88 -9.61
C ASN A 66 24.44 18.31 -8.94
N GLU A 67 23.43 19.15 -8.68
CA GLU A 67 22.18 18.77 -8.00
C GLU A 67 22.39 18.08 -6.65
N VAL A 68 23.33 18.62 -5.87
CA VAL A 68 23.67 18.14 -4.52
C VAL A 68 23.05 19.06 -3.47
N PHE A 69 22.29 18.47 -2.56
CA PHE A 69 21.53 19.15 -1.52
C PHE A 69 21.81 18.53 -0.16
N GLU A 70 21.71 19.35 0.88
CA GLU A 70 21.65 18.92 2.26
C GLU A 70 20.20 19.12 2.74
N VAL A 71 19.61 18.07 3.29
CA VAL A 71 18.25 18.07 3.80
C VAL A 71 18.30 17.84 5.30
N ARG A 72 17.86 18.83 6.07
CA ARG A 72 17.74 18.74 7.51
C ARG A 72 16.31 18.43 7.90
N GLU A 73 16.11 17.33 8.61
CA GLU A 73 14.85 17.02 9.28
C GLU A 73 14.77 17.82 10.59
N MET A 74 13.76 18.68 10.73
CA MET A 74 13.61 19.59 11.86
C MET A 74 13.11 18.88 13.12
N SER A 75 12.39 17.77 12.97
CA SER A 75 11.88 16.95 14.09
C SER A 75 12.99 16.16 14.80
N SER A 76 13.94 15.61 14.04
CA SER A 76 15.04 14.79 14.54
C SER A 76 16.36 15.56 14.66
N GLY A 77 16.48 16.69 13.94
CA GLY A 77 17.71 17.46 13.81
C GLY A 77 18.77 16.81 12.91
N LEU A 78 18.45 15.68 12.27
CA LEU A 78 19.37 14.94 11.41
C LEU A 78 19.52 15.62 10.05
N GLU A 79 20.71 15.51 9.48
CA GLU A 79 21.08 16.09 8.19
C GLU A 79 21.47 14.95 7.24
N PHE A 80 20.94 14.99 6.01
CA PHE A 80 21.13 13.98 4.99
C PHE A 80 21.62 14.64 3.70
N ALA A 81 22.67 14.11 3.09
CA ALA A 81 23.05 14.52 1.74
C ALA A 81 22.18 13.79 0.70
N VAL A 82 21.75 14.55 -0.31
CA VAL A 82 20.98 14.09 -1.45
C VAL A 82 21.72 14.49 -2.72
N ASP A 83 22.11 13.49 -3.51
CA ASP A 83 22.66 13.64 -4.86
C ASP A 83 21.60 13.15 -5.85
N LEU A 84 20.91 14.10 -6.49
CA LEU A 84 19.83 13.79 -7.43
C LEU A 84 20.36 13.16 -8.72
N ARG A 85 21.52 13.60 -9.22
CA ARG A 85 22.13 13.06 -10.45
C ARG A 85 22.67 11.65 -10.24
N GLY A 86 23.28 11.40 -9.08
CA GLY A 86 23.77 10.10 -8.66
C GLY A 86 22.68 9.15 -8.17
N LEU A 87 21.42 9.61 -8.11
CA LEU A 87 20.27 8.86 -7.56
C LEU A 87 20.57 8.29 -6.16
N ARG A 88 21.12 9.12 -5.27
CA ARG A 88 21.64 8.71 -3.95
C ARG A 88 21.13 9.61 -2.83
N CYS A 89 20.77 9.01 -1.70
CA CYS A 89 20.46 9.72 -0.47
C CYS A 89 21.07 8.99 0.73
N ASP A 90 21.60 9.70 1.72
CA ASP A 90 22.20 9.06 2.90
C ASP A 90 21.23 8.24 3.74
N CYS A 91 19.91 8.43 3.59
CA CYS A 91 18.92 7.58 4.25
C CYS A 91 18.87 6.13 3.71
N GLY A 92 19.50 5.86 2.56
CA GLY A 92 19.60 4.52 1.97
C GLY A 92 18.34 4.02 1.26
N GLU A 93 17.15 4.52 1.61
CA GLU A 93 15.88 4.12 0.99
C GLU A 93 15.88 4.34 -0.53
N PHE A 94 16.45 5.45 -1.00
CA PHE A 94 16.47 5.76 -2.43
C PHE A 94 17.26 4.72 -3.24
N GLN A 95 18.34 4.17 -2.66
CA GLN A 95 19.18 3.16 -3.30
C GLN A 95 18.52 1.78 -3.28
N VAL A 96 17.82 1.44 -2.20
CA VAL A 96 17.16 0.15 -2.01
C VAL A 96 15.90 0.08 -2.86
N ASP A 97 15.01 1.05 -2.69
CA ASP A 97 13.70 1.05 -3.34
C ASP A 97 13.75 1.63 -4.75
N ARG A 98 14.83 2.35 -5.12
CA ARG A 98 14.98 2.97 -6.45
C ARG A 98 13.82 3.88 -6.86
N ILE A 99 13.14 4.43 -5.86
CA ILE A 99 12.11 5.46 -5.96
C ILE A 99 12.48 6.60 -5.01
N PRO A 100 12.11 7.86 -5.33
CA PRO A 100 12.40 9.00 -4.47
C PRO A 100 11.97 8.77 -3.01
N CYS A 101 12.91 8.94 -2.08
CA CYS A 101 12.61 8.96 -0.65
C CYS A 101 12.08 10.34 -0.22
N GLN A 102 11.68 10.49 1.05
CA GLN A 102 11.18 11.76 1.60
C GLN A 102 12.14 12.95 1.42
N HIS A 103 13.46 12.73 1.53
CA HIS A 103 14.47 13.78 1.33
C HIS A 103 14.56 14.22 -0.14
N VAL A 104 14.49 13.26 -1.08
CA VAL A 104 14.46 13.56 -2.52
C VAL A 104 13.19 14.33 -2.88
N PHE A 105 12.04 13.95 -2.31
CA PHE A 105 10.79 14.71 -2.48
C PHE A 105 10.92 16.14 -1.95
N ALA A 106 11.56 16.34 -0.78
CA ALA A 106 11.82 17.67 -0.23
C ALA A 106 12.70 18.51 -1.17
N CYS A 107 13.79 17.94 -1.70
CA CYS A 107 14.63 18.60 -2.70
C CYS A 107 13.85 18.99 -3.95
N CYS A 108 13.07 18.06 -4.51
CA CYS A 108 12.27 18.30 -5.71
C CYS A 108 11.24 19.41 -5.50
N ALA A 109 10.55 19.40 -4.36
CA ALA A 109 9.59 20.44 -4.01
C ALA A 109 10.25 21.81 -3.86
N ASN A 110 11.41 21.87 -3.19
CA ASN A 110 12.16 23.12 -2.99
C ASN A 110 12.69 23.70 -4.30
N GLN A 111 13.18 22.85 -5.21
CA GLN A 111 13.79 23.27 -6.47
C GLN A 111 12.80 23.33 -7.65
N ARG A 112 11.52 22.99 -7.42
CA ARG A 112 10.48 22.86 -8.47
C ARG A 112 10.88 21.87 -9.57
N LEU A 113 11.54 20.79 -9.19
CA LEU A 113 11.90 19.70 -10.09
C LEU A 113 10.80 18.65 -10.12
N ASP A 114 10.64 17.99 -11.27
CA ASP A 114 9.72 16.87 -11.38
C ASP A 114 10.35 15.60 -10.77
N TRP A 115 9.75 15.13 -9.69
CA TRP A 115 10.20 13.93 -8.97
C TRP A 115 10.11 12.67 -9.83
N GLN A 116 9.25 12.64 -10.85
CA GLN A 116 9.06 11.47 -11.72
C GLN A 116 10.33 11.11 -12.50
N LEU A 117 11.21 12.09 -12.75
CA LEU A 117 12.50 11.90 -13.42
C LEU A 117 13.46 11.02 -12.62
N TYR A 118 13.27 10.95 -11.31
CA TYR A 118 14.14 10.22 -10.38
C TYR A 118 13.57 8.84 -9.99
N VAL A 119 12.48 8.39 -10.64
CA VAL A 119 11.96 7.03 -10.51
C VAL A 119 12.72 6.10 -11.46
N HIS A 120 13.29 5.02 -10.94
CA HIS A 120 14.08 4.09 -11.75
C HIS A 120 13.23 3.35 -12.79
N ASP A 121 13.83 3.11 -13.96
CA ASP A 121 13.18 2.50 -15.13
C ASP A 121 12.52 1.14 -14.88
N VAL A 122 12.97 0.40 -13.86
CA VAL A 122 12.40 -0.89 -13.44
C VAL A 122 10.89 -0.81 -13.16
N TYR A 123 10.41 0.38 -12.76
CA TYR A 123 8.99 0.62 -12.49
C TYR A 123 8.19 1.03 -13.73
N LYS A 124 8.84 1.25 -14.89
CA LYS A 124 8.14 1.57 -16.14
C LYS A 124 7.40 0.34 -16.66
N MET A 125 6.24 0.57 -17.27
CA MET A 125 5.39 -0.49 -17.84
C MET A 125 6.13 -1.34 -18.87
N ASP A 126 7.08 -0.77 -19.61
CA ASP A 126 7.90 -1.51 -20.57
C ASP A 126 8.76 -2.59 -19.90
N GLN A 127 9.32 -2.31 -18.72
CA GLN A 127 10.07 -3.31 -17.95
C GLN A 127 9.13 -4.37 -17.38
N VAL A 128 7.96 -3.97 -16.86
CA VAL A 128 6.93 -4.92 -16.40
C VAL A 128 6.55 -5.88 -17.52
N ARG A 129 6.21 -5.35 -18.70
CA ARG A 129 5.90 -6.15 -19.90
C ARG A 129 7.07 -7.05 -20.29
N ARG A 130 8.31 -6.57 -20.18
CA ARG A 130 9.51 -7.36 -20.47
C ARG A 130 9.66 -8.55 -19.52
N VAL A 131 9.42 -8.38 -18.22
CA VAL A 131 9.45 -9.48 -17.24
C VAL A 131 8.38 -10.52 -17.57
N TYR A 132 7.16 -10.09 -17.90
CA TYR A 132 6.04 -10.98 -18.23
C TYR A 132 6.00 -11.43 -19.69
N ARG A 133 6.97 -11.03 -20.52
CA ARG A 133 7.03 -11.40 -21.95
C ARG A 133 7.23 -12.90 -22.15
N ALA A 134 7.85 -13.57 -21.17
CA ALA A 134 8.11 -15.00 -21.24
C ALA A 134 6.79 -15.78 -21.23
N ARG A 135 6.56 -16.55 -22.29
CA ARG A 135 5.43 -17.49 -22.36
C ARG A 135 5.84 -18.78 -21.68
N PHE A 136 5.03 -19.23 -20.72
CA PHE A 136 5.14 -20.60 -20.25
C PHE A 136 4.83 -21.53 -21.41
N ARG A 137 5.73 -22.47 -21.68
CA ARG A 137 5.41 -23.56 -22.60
C ARG A 137 4.28 -24.38 -21.95
N PRO A 138 3.33 -24.89 -22.74
CA PRO A 138 2.38 -25.88 -22.23
C PRO A 138 3.14 -26.98 -21.50
N LEU A 139 2.63 -27.40 -20.34
CA LEU A 139 3.19 -28.56 -19.66
C LEU A 139 3.10 -29.76 -20.61
N GLY A 140 4.22 -30.45 -20.82
CA GLY A 140 4.25 -31.66 -21.63
C GLY A 140 3.36 -32.75 -21.02
N ASN A 141 3.12 -33.82 -21.78
CA ASN A 141 2.34 -34.96 -21.27
C ASN A 141 2.99 -35.52 -19.99
N PRO A 142 2.25 -35.65 -18.86
CA PRO A 142 2.78 -36.24 -17.63
C PRO A 142 3.48 -37.60 -17.81
N THR A 143 3.06 -38.40 -18.80
CA THR A 143 3.69 -39.71 -19.10
C THR A 143 5.09 -39.59 -19.71
N THR A 144 5.44 -38.41 -20.24
CA THR A 144 6.75 -38.12 -20.86
C THR A 144 7.69 -37.36 -19.93
N TRP A 145 7.25 -37.05 -18.70
CA TRP A 145 8.09 -36.34 -17.75
C TRP A 145 9.24 -37.24 -17.28
N PRO A 146 10.47 -36.73 -17.22
CA PRO A 146 11.57 -37.48 -16.63
C PRO A 146 11.29 -37.75 -15.15
N ALA A 147 11.83 -38.84 -14.62
CA ALA A 147 11.74 -39.13 -13.19
C ALA A 147 12.33 -37.96 -12.39
N TYR A 148 11.56 -37.42 -11.45
CA TYR A 148 12.00 -36.32 -10.61
C TYR A 148 13.17 -36.78 -9.71
N ASN A 149 14.35 -36.20 -9.92
CA ASN A 149 15.57 -36.45 -9.16
C ASN A 149 15.96 -35.27 -8.25
N GLY A 150 15.08 -34.28 -8.10
CA GLY A 150 15.30 -33.14 -7.23
C GLY A 150 15.11 -33.45 -5.74
N PRO A 151 15.38 -32.47 -4.86
CA PRO A 151 15.26 -32.63 -3.42
C PRO A 151 13.82 -33.01 -3.03
N ARG A 152 13.70 -34.10 -2.28
CA ARG A 152 12.41 -34.51 -1.72
C ARG A 152 12.07 -33.56 -0.57
N PHE A 153 11.14 -32.64 -0.80
CA PHE A 153 10.59 -31.81 0.27
C PHE A 153 9.73 -32.68 1.17
N ILE A 154 10.35 -33.20 2.23
CA ILE A 154 9.66 -33.91 3.30
C ILE A 154 9.34 -32.86 4.37
N PRO A 155 8.07 -32.48 4.57
CA PRO A 155 7.71 -31.57 5.64
C PRO A 155 8.16 -32.18 6.96
N ASN A 156 8.86 -31.39 7.79
CA ASN A 156 9.34 -31.86 9.08
C ASN A 156 8.16 -32.39 9.92
N PRO A 157 8.12 -33.70 10.27
CA PRO A 157 7.01 -34.28 11.02
C PRO A 157 6.80 -33.63 12.39
N PHE A 158 7.85 -33.09 13.01
CA PHE A 158 7.79 -32.41 14.31
C PHE A 158 7.23 -30.99 14.21
N LEU A 159 7.26 -30.36 13.02
CA LEU A 159 6.61 -29.08 12.75
C LEU A 159 5.18 -29.25 12.21
N ARG A 160 4.70 -30.51 12.14
CA ARG A 160 3.34 -30.81 11.74
C ARG A 160 2.39 -30.29 12.82
N ARG A 161 1.55 -29.31 12.46
CA ARG A 161 0.50 -28.81 13.35
C ARG A 161 -0.48 -29.94 13.69
N VAL A 162 -0.49 -30.35 14.95
CA VAL A 162 -1.40 -31.38 15.48
C VAL A 162 -2.71 -30.76 15.98
N ALA A 163 -2.66 -29.51 16.45
CA ALA A 163 -3.84 -28.81 16.96
C ALA A 163 -4.71 -28.21 15.83
N LYS A 164 -6.02 -28.48 15.88
CA LYS A 164 -7.02 -27.87 15.00
C LYS A 164 -7.25 -26.41 15.42
N GLY A 165 -6.98 -25.46 14.53
CA GLY A 165 -7.28 -24.04 14.78
C GLY A 165 -6.22 -23.08 14.23
N ARG A 166 -6.51 -21.78 14.39
CA ARG A 166 -5.58 -20.70 13.99
C ARG A 166 -4.35 -20.73 14.91
N PRO A 167 -3.12 -20.70 14.37
CA PRO A 167 -1.92 -20.57 15.18
C PRO A 167 -2.01 -19.35 16.10
N ARG A 168 -1.53 -19.53 17.33
CA ARG A 168 -1.39 -18.43 18.29
C ARG A 168 -0.48 -17.37 17.67
N ARG A 169 -0.92 -16.11 17.63
CA ARG A 169 -0.16 -15.04 16.99
C ARG A 169 1.09 -14.76 17.82
N THR A 170 2.26 -15.09 17.27
CA THR A 170 3.57 -14.82 17.86
C THR A 170 4.17 -13.50 17.38
N ARG A 171 3.52 -12.82 16.43
CA ARG A 171 3.98 -11.54 15.90
C ARG A 171 3.88 -10.45 16.97
N PHE A 172 4.97 -9.73 17.20
CA PHE A 172 4.99 -8.47 17.93
C PHE A 172 4.09 -7.45 17.23
N LEU A 173 3.20 -6.80 17.97
CA LEU A 173 2.37 -5.73 17.40
C LEU A 173 3.27 -4.57 16.97
N ASN A 174 3.12 -4.12 15.74
CA ASN A 174 3.70 -2.88 15.25
C ASN A 174 2.60 -1.80 15.09
N GLU A 175 2.98 -0.59 14.67
CA GLU A 175 2.07 0.57 14.53
C GLU A 175 0.88 0.29 13.58
N MET A 176 1.04 -0.64 12.64
CA MET A 176 -0.03 -1.11 11.76
C MET A 176 -1.10 -1.97 12.47
N ASP A 177 -0.77 -2.57 13.63
CA ASP A 177 -1.68 -3.40 14.44
C ASP A 177 -2.42 -2.63 15.54
N THR A 178 -2.01 -1.40 15.87
CA THR A 178 -2.67 -0.52 16.85
C THR A 178 -4.01 -0.02 16.33
N ARG A 179 -4.96 -0.95 16.13
CA ARG A 179 -6.39 -0.70 15.87
C ARG A 179 -7.11 0.00 17.03
N MET A 180 -6.39 0.41 18.08
CA MET A 180 -6.95 0.74 19.39
C MET A 180 -7.40 2.19 19.59
N LEU A 181 -7.27 3.06 18.58
CA LEU A 181 -7.90 4.40 18.62
C LEU A 181 -9.16 4.51 17.74
N ARG A 182 -9.59 3.43 17.07
CA ARG A 182 -10.87 3.46 16.36
C ARG A 182 -12.01 3.50 17.38
N ARG A 183 -12.90 4.49 17.27
CA ARG A 183 -14.18 4.59 18.00
C ARG A 183 -14.80 3.19 18.13
N ARG A 184 -15.22 2.84 19.36
CA ARG A 184 -15.89 1.57 19.66
C ARG A 184 -17.03 1.36 18.66
N ARG A 185 -17.08 0.18 18.04
CA ARG A 185 -18.11 -0.13 17.03
C ARG A 185 -19.49 0.00 17.69
N ARG A 186 -20.27 0.95 17.20
CA ARG A 186 -21.68 1.12 17.58
C ARG A 186 -22.57 0.25 16.72
N CYS A 187 -23.61 -0.32 17.33
CA CYS A 187 -24.65 -1.03 16.61
C CYS A 187 -25.36 -0.05 15.67
N ARG A 188 -25.44 -0.36 14.37
CA ARG A 188 -26.11 0.51 13.38
C ARG A 188 -27.62 0.65 13.59
N LEU A 189 -28.23 -0.18 14.43
CA LEU A 189 -29.67 -0.15 14.73
C LEU A 189 -29.98 0.59 16.04
N CYS A 190 -29.27 0.29 17.13
CA CYS A 190 -29.56 0.88 18.45
C CYS A 190 -28.51 1.86 18.95
N GLY A 191 -27.43 2.09 18.20
CA GLY A 191 -26.36 3.03 18.57
C GLY A 191 -25.47 2.59 19.73
N ALA A 192 -25.85 1.56 20.49
CA ALA A 192 -25.09 1.09 21.65
C ALA A 192 -23.77 0.40 21.25
N GLU A 193 -22.79 0.51 22.13
CA GLU A 193 -21.48 -0.13 21.99
C GLU A 193 -21.50 -1.57 22.56
N GLY A 194 -20.58 -2.42 22.10
CA GLY A 194 -20.42 -3.77 22.63
C GLY A 194 -21.11 -4.89 21.85
N HIS A 195 -21.91 -4.58 20.81
CA HIS A 195 -22.47 -5.60 19.92
C HIS A 195 -22.67 -5.10 18.47
N SER A 196 -22.69 -6.04 17.53
CA SER A 196 -23.06 -5.80 16.12
C SER A 196 -24.55 -6.03 15.90
N ARG A 197 -25.10 -5.49 14.80
CA ARG A 197 -26.49 -5.71 14.35
C ARG A 197 -26.93 -7.18 14.39
N SER A 198 -26.01 -8.11 14.11
CA SER A 198 -26.26 -9.55 14.11
C SER A 198 -26.46 -10.18 15.49
N ARG A 199 -26.16 -9.47 16.59
CA ARG A 199 -26.32 -9.96 17.98
C ARG A 199 -27.38 -9.21 18.77
N LEU A 200 -28.22 -8.41 18.11
CA LEU A 200 -29.42 -7.87 18.73
C LEU A 200 -30.35 -9.05 19.05
N ARG A 201 -30.59 -9.31 20.34
CA ARG A 201 -31.67 -10.21 20.75
C ARG A 201 -32.97 -9.54 20.33
N GLN A 202 -33.73 -10.20 19.45
CA GLN A 202 -35.09 -9.75 19.15
C GLN A 202 -35.90 -9.81 20.44
N PRO A 203 -36.65 -8.76 20.81
CA PRO A 203 -37.62 -8.86 21.90
C PRO A 203 -38.64 -9.93 21.53
N GLY A 204 -38.81 -10.94 22.39
CA GLY A 204 -39.81 -11.99 22.21
C GLY A 204 -41.19 -11.37 22.03
N GLY A 205 -41.91 -11.81 21.00
CA GLY A 205 -43.29 -11.40 20.76
C GLY A 205 -44.14 -11.69 21.99
N ALA A 206 -44.85 -10.66 22.46
CA ALA A 206 -45.92 -10.81 23.42
C ALA A 206 -47.02 -11.65 22.77
N ASN A 207 -47.22 -12.88 23.26
CA ASN A 207 -48.42 -13.64 22.94
C ASN A 207 -49.58 -12.99 23.70
N ALA A 208 -50.51 -12.43 22.94
CA ALA A 208 -51.80 -11.97 23.42
C ALA A 208 -52.61 -13.16 23.92
N SER A 209 -53.14 -13.02 25.13
CA SER A 209 -54.16 -13.88 25.71
C SER A 209 -55.45 -13.83 24.87
N GLY A 210 -56.09 -14.99 24.71
CA GLY A 210 -57.43 -15.14 24.17
C GLY A 210 -57.95 -16.55 24.52
N GLU A 211 -58.80 -16.61 25.53
CA GLU A 211 -59.61 -17.76 25.95
C GLU A 211 -60.75 -18.06 24.94
N ASP A 212 -61.42 -19.20 25.20
CA ASP A 212 -62.74 -19.65 24.74
C ASP A 212 -62.84 -20.46 23.43
N GLN A 213 -62.75 -21.80 23.52
CA GLN A 213 -63.87 -22.73 23.75
C GLN A 213 -63.40 -24.20 23.75
#